data_AF-A7S7G5-F1
#
_entry.id   AF-A7S7G5-F1
#
_cell.length_a   1.000
_cell.length_b   1.000
_cell.length_c   1.000
_cell.angle_alpha   90.00
_cell.angle_beta   90.00
_cell.angle_gamma   90.00
#
_symmetry.space_group_name_H-M   'P 1'
#
loop_
_entity.id
_entity.type
_entity.pdbx_description
1 polymer ?
#
loop_
_entity_poly.entity_id
_entity_poly.type
_entity_poly.pdbx_seq_one_letter_code
_entity_poly.pdbx_strand_id
1 'polypeptide(L)'
;CAGKFDITLVLDSSNAVGLDGFNKVKTFAGQLVDAFNIGDTKFAVITSGKSTKIDFMFNTLKGGALKISNLQSAGLGVDVASAIKLAADNAFTVFGGVRQTVPKTFVLFVPGKAS
;
A
#
# COMPACT_ATOMS: atom_id res chain seq x y z
N CYS A 1 3.42 12.44 17.68
CA CYS A 1 4.17 11.20 17.90
C CYS A 1 5.54 11.30 17.24
N ALA A 2 6.63 11.08 17.97
CA ALA A 2 8.00 11.15 17.45
C ALA A 2 8.55 9.74 17.16
N GLY A 3 7.92 9.01 16.24
CA GLY A 3 8.32 7.66 15.86
C GLY A 3 8.63 7.56 14.38
N LYS A 4 9.65 6.75 14.02
CA LYS A 4 9.93 6.38 12.64
C LYS A 4 9.16 5.11 12.33
N PHE A 5 8.48 5.06 11.17
CA PHE A 5 7.69 3.91 10.75
C PHE A 5 7.89 3.59 9.28
N ASP A 6 7.97 2.31 8.93
CA ASP A 6 7.92 1.84 7.55
C ASP A 6 6.62 1.08 7.35
N ILE A 7 5.71 1.65 6.56
CA ILE A 7 4.33 1.16 6.40
C ILE A 7 4.09 0.72 4.94
N THR A 8 3.75 -0.55 4.74
CA THR A 8 3.26 -1.06 3.46
C THR A 8 1.74 -0.99 3.46
N LEU A 9 1.16 -0.24 2.52
CA LEU A 9 -0.29 -0.22 2.27
C LEU A 9 -0.61 -1.23 1.17
N VAL A 10 -1.51 -2.17 1.44
CA VAL A 10 -2.01 -3.14 0.46
C VAL A 10 -3.45 -2.82 0.14
N LEU A 11 -3.69 -2.42 -1.11
CA LEU A 11 -5.00 -2.00 -1.57
C LEU A 11 -5.65 -3.13 -2.38
N ASP A 12 -6.79 -3.62 -1.91
CA ASP A 12 -7.65 -4.49 -2.72
C ASP A 12 -8.19 -3.67 -3.91
N SER A 13 -7.80 -4.08 -5.10
CA SER A 13 -8.14 -3.49 -6.40
C SER A 13 -9.11 -4.37 -7.20
N SER A 14 -9.71 -5.35 -6.53
CA SER A 14 -10.58 -6.35 -7.14
C SER A 14 -11.94 -5.81 -7.52
N ASN A 15 -12.62 -6.54 -8.41
CA ASN A 15 -13.99 -6.26 -8.83
C ASN A 15 -14.99 -6.24 -7.66
N ALA A 16 -14.71 -6.95 -6.56
CA ALA A 16 -15.56 -6.94 -5.36
C ALA A 16 -15.57 -5.56 -4.67
N VAL A 17 -14.47 -4.81 -4.78
CA VAL A 17 -14.38 -3.41 -4.31
C VAL A 17 -15.06 -2.46 -5.30
N GLY A 18 -14.98 -2.76 -6.60
CA GLY A 18 -15.52 -1.92 -7.67
C GLY A 18 -14.72 -0.62 -7.87
N LEU A 19 -15.00 0.10 -8.96
CA LEU A 19 -14.25 1.31 -9.32
C LEU A 19 -14.40 2.42 -8.26
N ASP A 20 -15.62 2.67 -7.80
CA ASP A 20 -15.91 3.71 -6.81
C ASP A 20 -15.32 3.37 -5.44
N GLY A 21 -15.40 2.10 -5.02
CA GLY A 21 -14.77 1.64 -3.79
C GLY A 21 -13.26 1.79 -3.87
N PHE A 22 -12.66 1.43 -5.01
CA PHE A 22 -11.21 1.54 -5.19
C PHE A 22 -10.75 2.99 -5.22
N ASN A 23 -11.53 3.89 -5.83
CA ASN A 23 -11.28 5.33 -5.78
C ASN A 23 -11.31 5.86 -4.33
N LYS A 24 -12.29 5.45 -3.52
CA LYS A 24 -12.34 5.81 -2.09
C LYS A 24 -11.11 5.30 -1.32
N VAL A 25 -10.71 4.06 -1.55
CA VAL A 25 -9.52 3.45 -0.92
C VAL A 25 -8.25 4.20 -1.33
N LYS A 26 -8.08 4.54 -2.61
CA LYS A 26 -6.95 5.36 -3.09
C LYS A 26 -6.93 6.74 -2.44
N THR A 27 -8.08 7.40 -2.35
CA THR A 27 -8.19 8.71 -1.68
C THR A 27 -7.79 8.62 -0.22
N PHE A 28 -8.31 7.62 0.51
CA PHE A 28 -7.96 7.40 1.91
C PHE A 28 -6.47 7.09 2.08
N ALA A 29 -5.91 6.19 1.26
CA ALA A 29 -4.49 5.87 1.29
C ALA A 29 -3.61 7.10 0.99
N GLY A 30 -4.00 7.94 0.02
CA GLY A 30 -3.34 9.20 -0.27
C GLY A 30 -3.36 10.17 0.91
N GLN A 31 -4.54 10.38 1.50
CA GLN A 31 -4.71 11.22 2.70
C GLN A 31 -3.92 10.69 3.89
N LEU A 32 -3.87 9.36 4.06
CA LEU A 32 -3.08 8.73 5.10
C LEU A 32 -1.60 9.05 4.90
N VAL A 33 -1.05 8.88 3.69
CA VAL A 33 0.35 9.23 3.41
C VAL A 33 0.62 10.70 3.69
N ASP A 34 -0.25 11.59 3.23
CA ASP A 34 -0.09 13.05 3.40
C ASP A 34 -0.22 13.50 4.88
N ALA A 35 -0.87 12.71 5.73
CA ALA A 35 -0.99 12.99 7.17
C ALA A 35 0.30 12.71 7.96
N PHE A 36 1.28 12.00 7.39
CA PHE A 36 2.56 11.73 8.05
C PHE A 36 3.69 12.62 7.51
N ASN A 37 4.67 12.90 8.36
CA ASN A 37 5.92 13.53 7.93
C ASN A 37 6.73 12.55 7.08
N ILE A 38 6.77 12.79 5.77
CA ILE A 38 7.49 11.95 4.81
C ILE A 38 9.00 12.06 5.05
N GLY A 39 9.62 10.94 5.40
CA GLY A 39 11.02 10.86 5.82
C GLY A 39 11.14 10.17 7.17
N ASP A 40 10.39 10.65 8.16
CA ASP A 40 10.20 9.94 9.43
C ASP A 40 9.36 8.69 9.21
N THR A 41 8.28 8.83 8.46
CA THR A 41 7.49 7.71 7.94
C THR A 41 7.82 7.47 6.47
N LYS A 42 8.05 6.21 6.10
CA LYS A 42 8.17 5.78 4.70
C LYS A 42 7.02 4.86 4.35
N PHE A 43 6.59 4.92 3.10
CA PHE A 43 5.50 4.09 2.60
C PHE A 43 5.92 3.26 1.39
N ALA A 44 5.45 2.02 1.37
CA ALA A 44 5.36 1.20 0.18
C ALA A 44 3.88 0.95 -0.13
N VAL A 45 3.55 0.73 -1.41
CA VAL A 45 2.18 0.46 -1.84
C VAL A 45 2.16 -0.75 -2.73
N ILE A 46 1.23 -1.66 -2.43
CA ILE A 46 0.95 -2.88 -3.18
C ILE A 46 -0.52 -2.83 -3.57
N THR A 47 -0.84 -3.12 -4.82
CA THR A 47 -2.21 -3.42 -5.23
C THR A 47 -2.34 -4.92 -5.46
N SER A 48 -3.46 -5.47 -4.99
CA SER A 48 -3.81 -6.87 -5.19
C SER A 48 -5.15 -6.96 -5.88
N GLY A 49 -5.22 -7.82 -6.89
CA GLY A 49 -6.27 -7.86 -7.90
C GLY A 49 -6.11 -9.13 -8.72
N LYS A 50 -6.21 -9.06 -10.06
CA LYS A 50 -5.84 -10.15 -10.98
C LYS A 50 -4.41 -10.67 -10.71
N SER A 51 -3.51 -9.77 -10.38
CA SER A 51 -2.17 -10.10 -9.90
C SER A 51 -1.78 -9.11 -8.80
N THR A 52 -0.95 -9.58 -7.87
CA THR A 52 -0.37 -8.73 -6.82
C THR A 52 0.88 -8.06 -7.37
N LYS A 53 0.97 -6.74 -7.23
CA LYS A 53 2.13 -5.96 -7.69
C LYS A 53 2.54 -4.89 -6.68
N ILE A 54 3.83 -4.58 -6.65
CA ILE A 54 4.35 -3.41 -5.93
C ILE A 54 4.23 -2.21 -6.86
N ASP A 55 3.41 -1.24 -6.49
CA ASP A 55 3.31 0.01 -7.22
C ASP A 55 4.40 1.01 -6.76
N PHE A 56 4.72 1.00 -5.46
CA PHE A 56 5.77 1.84 -4.89
C PHE A 56 6.55 1.11 -3.79
N MET A 57 7.87 1.25 -3.81
CA MET A 57 8.78 0.82 -2.74
C MET A 57 9.09 1.99 -1.80
N PHE A 58 9.65 1.72 -0.62
CA PHE A 58 9.94 2.75 0.40
C PHE A 58 10.91 3.83 -0.07
N ASN A 59 11.73 3.54 -1.07
CA ASN A 59 12.68 4.49 -1.68
C ASN A 59 12.16 5.16 -2.96
N THR A 60 11.03 4.72 -3.53
CA THR A 60 10.50 5.28 -4.79
C THR A 60 9.31 6.22 -4.59
N LEU A 61 8.57 6.09 -3.49
CA LEU A 61 7.47 7.00 -3.20
C LEU A 61 7.99 8.38 -2.78
N LYS A 62 7.74 9.37 -3.64
CA LYS A 62 8.00 10.80 -3.41
C LYS A 62 6.72 11.56 -3.74
N GLY A 63 6.08 12.17 -2.71
CA GLY A 63 4.74 12.74 -2.80
C GLY A 63 3.65 11.65 -2.86
N GLY A 64 2.71 11.66 -1.91
CA GLY A 64 1.80 10.55 -1.64
C GLY A 64 0.55 10.53 -2.52
N ALA A 65 -0.36 11.49 -2.29
CA ALA A 65 -1.72 11.41 -2.83
C ALA A 65 -1.81 11.39 -4.37
N LEU A 66 -1.05 12.24 -5.07
CA LEU A 66 -1.11 12.34 -6.54
C LEU A 66 -0.63 11.07 -7.26
N LYS A 67 0.26 10.28 -6.64
CA LYS A 67 0.76 9.04 -7.23
C LYS A 67 -0.18 7.88 -6.96
N ILE A 68 -0.75 7.82 -5.75
CA ILE A 68 -1.71 6.79 -5.37
C ILE A 68 -3.02 6.95 -6.14
N SER A 69 -3.46 8.17 -6.46
CA SER A 69 -4.69 8.40 -7.23
C SER A 69 -4.68 7.78 -8.64
N ASN A 70 -3.49 7.66 -9.24
CA ASN A 70 -3.31 7.14 -10.61
C ASN A 70 -3.29 5.61 -10.68
N LEU A 71 -3.37 4.91 -9.54
CA LEU A 71 -3.45 3.46 -9.54
C LEU A 71 -4.74 3.00 -10.22
N GLN A 72 -4.62 1.99 -11.09
CA GLN A 72 -5.72 1.41 -11.82
C GLN A 72 -6.25 0.16 -11.09
N SER A 73 -7.57 0.00 -11.07
CA SER A 73 -8.20 -1.22 -10.56
C SER A 73 -7.85 -2.39 -11.47
N ALA A 74 -7.55 -3.55 -10.91
CA ALA A 74 -7.18 -4.71 -11.70
C ALA A 74 -7.91 -5.96 -11.20
N GLY A 75 -9.02 -6.34 -11.84
CA GLY A 75 -9.48 -7.73 -11.95
C GLY A 75 -9.92 -8.47 -10.66
N LEU A 76 -9.52 -9.74 -10.51
CA LEU A 76 -10.24 -10.73 -9.69
C LEU A 76 -9.57 -10.98 -8.34
N GLY A 77 -10.27 -10.64 -7.26
CA GLY A 77 -9.93 -11.01 -5.88
C GLY A 77 -8.71 -10.33 -5.27
N VAL A 78 -8.51 -10.57 -3.97
CA VAL A 78 -7.33 -10.18 -3.20
C VAL A 78 -6.58 -11.44 -2.78
N ASP A 79 -5.30 -11.53 -3.14
CA ASP A 79 -4.42 -12.61 -2.67
C ASP A 79 -3.49 -12.07 -1.58
N VAL A 80 -3.92 -12.25 -0.35
CA VAL A 80 -3.20 -11.78 0.84
C VAL A 80 -1.86 -12.50 1.02
N ALA A 81 -1.80 -13.80 0.70
CA ALA A 81 -0.57 -14.58 0.82
C ALA A 81 0.49 -14.07 -0.16
N SER A 82 0.10 -13.83 -1.41
CA SER A 82 0.97 -13.22 -2.41
C SER A 82 1.39 -11.80 -2.02
N ALA A 83 0.49 -10.99 -1.47
CA ALA A 83 0.82 -9.64 -1.00
C ALA A 83 1.84 -9.64 0.15
N ILE A 84 1.69 -10.53 1.13
CA ILE A 84 2.64 -10.68 2.24
C ILE A 84 3.99 -11.15 1.69
N LYS A 85 4.00 -12.18 0.83
CA LYS A 85 5.23 -12.70 0.23
C LYS A 85 5.95 -11.64 -0.59
N LEU A 86 5.22 -10.91 -1.43
CA LEU A 86 5.80 -9.86 -2.27
C LEU A 86 6.38 -8.73 -1.42
N ALA A 87 5.69 -8.34 -0.34
CA ALA A 87 6.20 -7.36 0.61
C ALA A 87 7.47 -7.86 1.31
N ALA A 88 7.50 -9.10 1.79
CA ALA A 88 8.66 -9.70 2.45
C ALA A 88 9.87 -9.80 1.53
N ASP A 89 9.68 -10.34 0.32
CA ASP A 89 10.74 -10.65 -0.63
C ASP A 89 11.33 -9.40 -1.30
N ASN A 90 10.60 -8.27 -1.31
CA ASN A 90 11.00 -7.08 -2.07
C ASN A 90 10.94 -5.79 -1.22
N ALA A 91 9.76 -5.41 -0.71
CA ALA A 91 9.58 -4.13 -0.03
C ALA A 91 10.33 -4.06 1.30
N PHE A 92 10.26 -5.12 2.11
CA PHE A 92 10.91 -5.22 3.42
C PHE A 92 12.38 -5.62 3.36
N THR A 93 13.03 -5.37 2.22
CA THR A 93 14.46 -5.57 2.03
C THR A 93 15.21 -4.25 2.07
N VAL A 94 16.53 -4.30 2.27
CA VAL A 94 17.40 -3.11 2.18
C VAL A 94 17.27 -2.46 0.80
N PHE A 95 17.17 -3.26 -0.27
CA PHE A 95 16.98 -2.78 -1.64
C PHE A 95 15.61 -2.11 -1.85
N GLY A 96 14.57 -2.59 -1.16
CA GLY A 96 13.25 -1.97 -1.11
C GLY A 96 13.19 -0.64 -0.35
N GLY A 97 14.28 -0.23 0.30
CA GLY A 97 14.42 1.06 0.99
C GLY A 97 13.95 1.07 2.45
N VAL A 98 13.65 -0.10 3.00
CA VAL A 98 13.26 -0.26 4.42
C VAL A 98 14.44 0.05 5.35
N ARG A 99 14.15 0.59 6.51
CA ARG A 99 15.12 0.82 7.58
C ARG A 99 15.15 -0.41 8.50
N GLN A 100 16.34 -0.95 8.77
CA GLN A 100 16.50 -2.19 9.55
C GLN A 100 16.06 -2.02 11.01
N THR A 101 16.27 -0.83 11.58
CA THR A 101 15.97 -0.52 12.99
C THR A 101 14.56 0.01 13.23
N VAL A 102 13.72 0.03 12.19
CA VAL A 102 12.37 0.62 12.23
C VAL A 102 11.32 -0.47 12.11
N PRO A 103 10.23 -0.41 12.91
CA PRO A 103 9.10 -1.35 12.79
C PRO A 103 8.54 -1.38 11.37
N LYS A 104 8.29 -2.61 10.88
CA LYS A 104 7.69 -2.87 9.57
C LYS A 104 6.22 -3.16 9.76
N THR A 105 5.39 -2.27 9.23
CA THR A 105 3.93 -2.35 9.38
C THR A 105 3.32 -2.74 8.04
N PHE A 106 2.35 -3.65 8.08
CA PHE A 106 1.59 -4.08 6.91
C PHE A 106 0.12 -3.76 7.16
N VAL A 107 -0.47 -2.90 6.34
CA VAL A 107 -1.86 -2.46 6.46
C VAL A 107 -2.61 -2.93 5.22
N LEU A 108 -3.61 -3.78 5.41
CA LEU A 108 -4.43 -4.35 4.34
C LEU A 108 -5.81 -3.67 4.30
N PHE A 109 -6.17 -3.16 3.13
CA PHE A 109 -7.49 -2.63 2.83
C PHE A 109 -8.26 -3.66 2.00
N VAL A 110 -9.31 -4.22 2.58
CA VAL A 110 -10.22 -5.18 1.94
C VAL A 110 -11.67 -4.72 2.10
N PRO A 111 -12.57 -5.07 1.17
CA PRO A 111 -13.98 -4.73 1.28
C PRO A 111 -14.59 -5.39 2.53
N GLY A 112 -15.39 -4.64 3.26
CA GLY A 112 -16.22 -5.19 4.34
C GLY A 112 -17.40 -5.99 3.75
N LYS A 113 -17.96 -6.91 4.53
CA LYS A 113 -19.28 -7.48 4.20
C LYS A 113 -20.32 -6.37 4.32
N ALA A 114 -21.11 -6.15 3.25
CA ALA A 114 -22.35 -5.39 3.37
C ALA A 114 -23.28 -6.15 4.33
N SER A 115 -23.69 -5.49 5.41
CA SER A 115 -24.69 -5.97 6.37
C SER A 115 -26.05 -5.44 5.97
#